data_AF-A0A533X6K8-F1
#
_entry.id   AF-A0A533X6K8-F1
#
_cell.length_a   1.000
_cell.length_b   1.000
_cell.length_c   1.000
_cell.angle_alpha   90.00
_cell.angle_beta   90.00
_cell.angle_gamma   90.00
#
_symmetry.space_group_name_H-M   'P 1'
#
loop_
_entity.id
_entity.type
_entity.pdbx_description
1 polymer ?
#
loop_
_entity_poly.entity_id
_entity_poly.type
_entity_poly.pdbx_seq_one_letter_code
_entity_poly.pdbx_strand_id
1 'polypeptide(L)'
;MKWISARVMAICLLVVGLAGCSYLFYPRAGDYLGQAKGATGTDTIINLTAMLEASAKDARGENYQNGLDDLHNQMHALHDAMCGVTKEQATTPIYAKAVTIHKELWVIFKRLWKTRKDQALRDAHLDLFTKRVQELREIIQTLKG
;
A
#
# COMPACT_ATOMS: atom_id res chain seq x y z
N MET A 1 1.83 -39.18 0.53
CA MET A 1 2.65 -37.94 0.58
C MET A 1 3.95 -38.20 -0.15
N LYS A 2 4.10 -37.69 -1.38
CA LYS A 2 5.33 -37.84 -2.16
C LYS A 2 6.39 -36.89 -1.62
N TRP A 3 7.60 -37.41 -1.44
CA TRP A 3 8.76 -36.72 -0.90
C TRP A 3 9.13 -35.55 -1.82
N ILE A 4 9.02 -34.33 -1.31
CA ILE A 4 9.54 -33.14 -1.99
C ILE A 4 11.07 -33.26 -1.92
N SER A 5 11.72 -33.43 -3.07
CA SER A 5 13.18 -33.57 -3.11
C SER A 5 13.83 -32.25 -2.70
N ALA A 6 14.99 -32.33 -2.04
CA ALA A 6 15.76 -31.17 -1.60
C ALA A 6 16.05 -30.16 -2.73
N ARG A 7 16.08 -30.64 -3.99
CA ARG A 7 16.24 -29.81 -5.19
C ARG A 7 15.02 -28.94 -5.47
N VAL A 8 13.81 -29.45 -5.27
CA VAL A 8 12.57 -28.67 -5.41
C VAL A 8 12.52 -27.58 -4.32
N MET A 9 12.93 -27.90 -3.10
CA MET A 9 12.97 -26.93 -2.00
C MET A 9 14.02 -25.82 -2.23
N ALA A 10 15.20 -26.17 -2.75
CA ALA A 10 16.24 -25.20 -3.12
C ALA A 10 15.80 -24.26 -4.26
N ILE A 11 15.08 -24.79 -5.26
CA ILE A 11 14.53 -23.98 -6.36
C ILE A 11 13.44 -23.03 -5.83
N CYS A 12 12.54 -23.49 -4.96
CA CYS A 12 11.55 -22.61 -4.33
C CYS A 12 12.21 -21.49 -3.52
N LEU A 13 13.27 -21.77 -2.76
CA LEU A 13 14.00 -20.76 -2.00
C LEU A 13 14.74 -19.74 -2.89
N LEU A 14 15.30 -20.19 -4.02
CA LEU A 14 15.94 -19.32 -5.01
C LEU A 14 14.93 -18.41 -5.74
N VAL A 15 13.76 -18.94 -6.10
CA VAL A 15 12.69 -18.15 -6.74
C VAL A 15 12.14 -17.08 -5.80
N VAL A 16 11.99 -17.40 -4.51
CA VAL A 16 11.59 -16.45 -3.46
C VAL A 16 12.69 -15.40 -3.17
N GLY A 17 13.96 -15.73 -3.39
CA GLY A 17 15.07 -14.79 -3.23
C GLY A 17 15.28 -13.84 -4.42
N LEU A 18 14.90 -14.24 -5.63
CA LEU A 18 15.06 -13.43 -6.86
C LEU A 18 13.84 -12.55 -7.17
N ALA A 19 12.63 -13.02 -6.84
CA ALA A 19 11.47 -12.14 -6.75
C ALA A 19 11.58 -11.44 -5.40
N GLY A 20 12.07 -10.19 -5.35
CA GLY A 20 12.18 -9.41 -4.11
C GLY A 20 11.00 -9.70 -3.19
N CYS A 21 11.29 -10.15 -1.96
CA CYS A 21 10.61 -11.15 -1.11
C CYS A 21 9.08 -11.04 -0.86
N SER A 22 8.35 -10.22 -1.59
CA SER A 22 7.09 -9.66 -1.16
C SER A 22 6.07 -9.54 -2.31
N TYR A 23 6.47 -9.46 -3.59
CA TYR A 23 5.52 -9.42 -4.73
C TYR A 23 4.67 -10.69 -4.90
N LEU A 24 5.07 -11.84 -4.34
CA LEU A 24 4.23 -13.05 -4.33
C LEU A 24 2.90 -12.82 -3.60
N PHE A 25 2.90 -11.96 -2.58
CA PHE A 25 1.72 -11.69 -1.76
C PHE A 25 0.91 -10.48 -2.24
N TYR A 26 1.46 -9.69 -3.17
CA TYR A 26 0.80 -8.53 -3.78
C TYR A 26 1.12 -8.45 -5.29
N PRO A 27 0.62 -9.40 -6.09
CA PRO A 27 1.04 -9.53 -7.49
C PRO A 27 0.72 -8.31 -8.37
N ARG A 28 -0.23 -7.46 -7.97
CA ARG A 28 -0.68 -6.28 -8.72
C ARG A 28 -0.09 -4.96 -8.22
N ALA A 29 0.76 -4.95 -7.20
CA ALA A 29 1.31 -3.67 -6.69
C ALA A 29 2.12 -2.93 -7.75
N GLY A 30 2.89 -3.67 -8.58
CA GLY A 30 3.63 -3.09 -9.70
C GLY A 30 2.71 -2.44 -10.75
N ASP A 31 1.57 -3.06 -11.03
CA ASP A 31 0.57 -2.52 -11.96
C ASP A 31 -0.03 -1.22 -11.42
N TYR A 32 -0.38 -1.19 -10.14
CA TYR A 32 -0.90 0.02 -9.49
C TYR A 32 0.14 1.15 -9.44
N LEU A 33 1.39 0.83 -9.15
CA LEU A 33 2.49 1.78 -9.19
C LEU A 33 2.67 2.35 -10.61
N GLY A 34 2.58 1.50 -11.64
CA GLY A 34 2.62 1.90 -13.03
C GLY A 34 1.45 2.80 -13.44
N GLN A 35 0.23 2.45 -13.03
CA GLN A 35 -0.98 3.24 -13.29
C GLN A 35 -0.94 4.62 -12.62
N ALA A 36 -0.39 4.69 -11.41
CA ALA A 36 -0.31 5.92 -10.65
C ALA A 36 0.87 6.82 -11.04
N LYS A 37 1.81 6.33 -11.86
CA LYS A 37 3.05 7.04 -12.19
C LYS A 37 2.78 8.45 -12.70
N GLY A 38 3.29 9.44 -11.96
CA GLY A 38 3.24 10.86 -12.33
C GLY A 38 4.57 11.39 -12.85
N ALA A 39 4.64 12.70 -13.10
CA ALA A 39 5.87 13.37 -13.54
C ALA A 39 6.98 13.35 -12.47
N THR A 40 6.58 13.37 -11.20
CA THR A 40 7.47 13.29 -10.03
C THR A 40 7.09 12.14 -9.10
N GLY A 41 7.98 11.79 -8.16
CA GLY A 41 7.66 10.84 -7.08
C GLY A 41 6.47 11.31 -6.23
N THR A 42 6.42 12.60 -5.91
CA THR A 42 5.29 13.22 -5.19
C THR A 42 3.97 13.10 -5.97
N ASP A 43 3.99 13.27 -7.29
CA ASP A 43 2.79 13.05 -8.13
C ASP A 43 2.31 11.60 -8.07
N THR A 44 3.26 10.66 -8.12
CA THR A 44 2.95 9.23 -8.04
C THR A 44 2.27 8.87 -6.71
N ILE A 45 2.80 9.41 -5.60
CA ILE A 45 2.21 9.23 -4.27
C ILE A 45 0.80 9.84 -4.21
N ILE A 46 0.61 11.07 -4.73
CA ILE A 46 -0.72 11.72 -4.77
C ILE A 46 -1.72 10.89 -5.56
N ASN A 47 -1.34 10.37 -6.73
CA ASN A 47 -2.20 9.51 -7.53
C ASN A 47 -2.56 8.21 -6.79
N LEU A 48 -1.60 7.56 -6.14
CA LEU A 48 -1.85 6.37 -5.32
C LEU A 48 -2.81 6.65 -4.16
N THR A 49 -2.72 7.82 -3.51
CA THR A 49 -3.70 8.18 -2.46
C THR A 49 -5.13 8.27 -3.01
N ALA A 50 -5.34 8.73 -4.25
CA ALA A 50 -6.66 8.75 -4.88
C ALA A 50 -7.20 7.35 -5.17
N MET A 51 -6.33 6.46 -5.65
CA MET A 51 -6.69 5.05 -5.86
C MET A 51 -7.06 4.35 -4.54
N LEU A 52 -6.27 4.59 -3.48
CA LEU A 52 -6.54 4.05 -2.14
C LEU A 52 -7.88 4.52 -1.58
N GLU A 53 -8.27 5.77 -1.79
CA GLU A 53 -9.59 6.27 -1.37
C GLU A 53 -10.73 5.61 -2.15
N ALA A 54 -10.57 5.42 -3.46
CA ALA A 54 -11.56 4.73 -4.27
C ALA A 54 -11.75 3.28 -3.80
N SER A 55 -10.66 2.52 -3.63
CA SER A 55 -10.72 1.13 -3.15
C SER A 55 -11.21 1.02 -1.69
N ALA A 56 -10.92 2.02 -0.85
CA ALA A 56 -11.51 2.10 0.50
C ALA A 56 -13.03 2.30 0.48
N LYS A 57 -13.56 3.04 -0.50
CA LYS A 57 -15.01 3.16 -0.70
C LYS A 57 -15.60 1.84 -1.18
N ASP A 58 -14.96 1.16 -2.12
CA ASP A 58 -15.43 -0.12 -2.66
C ASP A 58 -15.40 -1.26 -1.62
N ALA A 59 -14.57 -1.13 -0.58
CA ALA A 59 -14.52 -2.06 0.53
C ALA A 59 -15.69 -1.93 1.56
N ARG A 60 -16.65 -1.01 1.37
CA ARG A 60 -17.75 -0.71 2.32
C ARG A 60 -19.04 -1.52 2.12
N GLY A 61 -19.02 -2.58 1.34
CA GLY A 61 -20.23 -3.37 1.03
C GLY A 61 -20.13 -4.86 1.38
N GLU A 62 -21.12 -5.64 0.97
CA GLU A 62 -21.09 -7.10 1.08
C GLU A 62 -19.98 -7.73 0.22
N ASN A 63 -19.65 -7.08 -0.91
CA ASN A 63 -18.59 -7.49 -1.83
C ASN A 63 -17.24 -6.79 -1.54
N TYR A 64 -16.93 -6.58 -0.25
CA TYR A 64 -15.75 -5.83 0.19
C TYR A 64 -14.40 -6.44 -0.23
N GLN A 65 -14.39 -7.72 -0.60
CA GLN A 65 -13.16 -8.50 -0.80
C GLN A 65 -12.30 -7.93 -1.92
N ASN A 66 -12.91 -7.52 -3.04
CA ASN A 66 -12.17 -6.93 -4.16
C ASN A 66 -11.55 -5.58 -3.78
N GLY A 67 -12.33 -4.73 -3.09
CA GLY A 67 -11.81 -3.45 -2.58
C GLY A 67 -10.67 -3.63 -1.58
N LEU A 68 -10.73 -4.65 -0.71
CA LEU A 68 -9.63 -4.97 0.20
C LEU A 68 -8.41 -5.57 -0.49
N ASP A 69 -8.59 -6.37 -1.55
CA ASP A 69 -7.49 -6.90 -2.35
C ASP A 69 -6.77 -5.78 -3.12
N ASP A 70 -7.54 -4.85 -3.70
CA ASP A 70 -7.00 -3.65 -4.33
C ASP A 70 -6.23 -2.80 -3.31
N LEU A 71 -6.83 -2.52 -2.14
CA LEU A 71 -6.16 -1.79 -1.05
C LEU A 71 -4.85 -2.45 -0.61
N HIS A 72 -4.80 -3.78 -0.54
CA HIS A 72 -3.58 -4.50 -0.17
C HIS A 72 -2.44 -4.24 -1.17
N ASN A 73 -2.74 -4.41 -2.46
CA ASN A 73 -1.75 -4.19 -3.52
C ASN A 73 -1.35 -2.71 -3.61
N GLN A 74 -2.30 -1.78 -3.48
CA GLN A 74 -2.04 -0.34 -3.50
C GLN A 74 -1.25 0.15 -2.28
N MET A 75 -1.43 -0.43 -1.09
CA MET A 75 -0.62 -0.10 0.09
C MET A 75 0.85 -0.49 -0.12
N HIS A 76 1.11 -1.62 -0.78
CA HIS A 76 2.46 -2.00 -1.18
C HIS A 76 3.01 -1.08 -2.29
N ALA A 77 2.20 -0.72 -3.29
CA ALA A 77 2.59 0.27 -4.29
C ALA A 77 2.94 1.63 -3.67
N LEU A 78 2.16 2.07 -2.67
CA LEU A 78 2.43 3.30 -1.92
C LEU A 78 3.75 3.19 -1.14
N HIS A 79 4.01 2.06 -0.49
CA HIS A 79 5.27 1.83 0.20
C HIS A 79 6.48 1.99 -0.72
N ASP A 80 6.41 1.40 -1.91
CA ASP A 80 7.46 1.53 -2.93
C ASP A 80 7.57 2.98 -3.43
N ALA A 81 6.44 3.65 -3.68
CA ALA A 81 6.40 5.03 -4.17
C ALA A 81 6.98 6.06 -3.19
N MET A 82 6.89 5.81 -1.87
CA MET A 82 7.51 6.69 -0.87
C MET A 82 9.02 6.84 -1.10
N CYS A 83 9.70 5.83 -1.63
CA CYS A 83 11.12 5.90 -1.99
C CYS A 83 11.41 6.75 -3.23
N GLY A 84 10.38 7.23 -3.94
CA GLY A 84 10.51 8.00 -5.19
C GLY A 84 10.68 9.51 -5.03
N VAL A 85 10.66 10.04 -3.81
CA VAL A 85 10.93 11.47 -3.55
C VAL A 85 12.42 11.80 -3.78
N THR A 86 12.75 13.07 -4.02
CA THR A 86 14.16 13.47 -4.17
C THR A 86 14.92 13.39 -2.84
N LYS A 87 16.25 13.40 -2.90
CA LYS A 87 17.09 13.40 -1.69
C LYS A 87 16.86 14.66 -0.85
N GLU A 88 16.65 15.79 -1.50
CA GLU A 88 16.37 17.08 -0.85
C GLU A 88 15.04 16.98 -0.09
N GLN A 89 13.98 16.53 -0.76
CA GLN A 89 12.67 16.28 -0.15
C GLN A 89 12.77 15.31 1.05
N ALA A 90 13.54 14.23 0.90
CA ALA A 90 13.70 13.20 1.91
C ALA A 90 14.33 13.68 3.23
N THR A 91 15.06 14.80 3.22
CA THR A 91 15.68 15.38 4.42
C THR A 91 14.79 16.39 5.15
N THR A 92 13.62 16.72 4.60
CA THR A 92 12.72 17.72 5.18
C THR A 92 11.88 17.16 6.33
N PRO A 93 11.50 18.00 7.32
CA PRO A 93 10.51 17.63 8.34
C PRO A 93 9.14 17.26 7.76
N ILE A 94 8.78 17.82 6.61
CA ILE A 94 7.53 17.54 5.90
C ILE A 94 7.51 16.06 5.46
N TYR A 95 8.59 15.58 4.85
CA TYR A 95 8.69 14.18 4.46
C TYR A 95 8.75 13.24 5.68
N ALA A 96 9.43 13.62 6.77
CA ALA A 96 9.41 12.85 8.01
C ALA A 96 7.99 12.68 8.57
N LYS A 97 7.14 13.71 8.45
CA LYS A 97 5.71 13.63 8.78
C LYS A 97 4.96 12.68 7.84
N ALA A 98 5.20 12.74 6.52
CA ALA A 98 4.59 11.82 5.56
C ALA A 98 4.94 10.34 5.87
N VAL A 99 6.20 10.05 6.19
CA VAL A 99 6.66 8.71 6.60
C VAL A 99 5.94 8.24 7.87
N THR A 100 5.70 9.15 8.81
CA THR A 100 4.94 8.84 10.04
C THR A 100 3.50 8.47 9.72
N ILE A 101 2.79 9.28 8.92
CA ILE A 101 1.41 8.99 8.50
C ILE A 101 1.35 7.66 7.72
N HIS A 102 2.32 7.39 6.85
CA HIS A 102 2.41 6.12 6.13
C HIS A 102 2.55 4.91 7.07
N LYS A 103 3.33 5.02 8.16
CA LYS A 103 3.39 3.96 9.19
C LYS A 103 2.06 3.78 9.91
N GLU A 104 1.36 4.87 10.21
CA GLU A 104 0.02 4.82 10.82
C GLU A 104 -0.98 4.13 9.89
N LEU A 105 -0.95 4.42 8.58
CA LEU A 105 -1.76 3.75 7.57
C LEU A 105 -1.55 2.23 7.57
N TRP A 106 -0.31 1.75 7.67
CA TRP A 106 -0.03 0.31 7.80
C TRP A 106 -0.61 -0.31 9.07
N VAL A 107 -0.58 0.42 10.19
CA VAL A 107 -1.19 -0.05 11.44
C VAL A 107 -2.71 -0.16 11.28
N ILE A 108 -3.35 0.86 10.69
CA ILE A 108 -4.79 0.87 10.44
C ILE A 108 -5.17 -0.26 9.47
N PHE A 109 -4.45 -0.40 8.36
CA PHE A 109 -4.67 -1.45 7.36
C PHE A 109 -4.57 -2.85 7.96
N LYS A 110 -3.58 -3.12 8.83
CA LYS A 110 -3.48 -4.41 9.52
C LYS A 110 -4.69 -4.69 10.43
N ARG A 111 -5.20 -3.66 11.12
CA ARG A 111 -6.41 -3.78 11.95
C ARG A 111 -7.64 -4.03 11.10
N LEU A 112 -7.81 -3.25 10.03
CA LEU A 112 -8.84 -3.44 9.00
C LEU A 112 -8.82 -4.89 8.48
N TRP A 113 -7.65 -5.40 8.11
CA TRP A 113 -7.51 -6.78 7.63
C TRP A 113 -7.97 -7.79 8.67
N LYS A 114 -7.61 -7.60 9.95
CA LYS A 114 -8.02 -8.49 11.04
C LYS A 114 -9.54 -8.46 11.25
N THR A 115 -10.18 -7.30 11.17
CA THR A 115 -11.62 -7.12 11.45
C THR A 115 -12.50 -7.18 10.22
N ARG A 116 -11.94 -7.40 9.01
CA ARG A 116 -12.62 -7.27 7.71
C ARG A 116 -13.96 -8.01 7.55
N LYS A 117 -14.22 -9.06 8.33
CA LYS A 117 -15.49 -9.82 8.23
C LYS A 117 -16.64 -9.18 9.00
N ASP A 118 -16.33 -8.35 10.00
CA ASP A 118 -17.30 -7.57 10.75
C ASP A 118 -17.51 -6.24 10.02
N GLN A 119 -18.73 -5.97 9.56
CA GLN A 119 -19.03 -4.77 8.78
C GLN A 119 -18.85 -3.49 9.57
N ALA A 120 -19.35 -3.42 10.80
CA ALA A 120 -19.25 -2.20 11.62
C ALA A 120 -17.78 -1.87 11.91
N LEU A 121 -16.98 -2.86 12.27
CA LEU A 121 -15.55 -2.66 12.50
C LEU A 121 -14.79 -2.39 11.20
N ARG A 122 -15.14 -3.05 10.09
CA ARG A 122 -14.53 -2.78 8.78
C ARG A 122 -14.77 -1.32 8.38
N ASP A 123 -16.01 -0.86 8.43
CA ASP A 123 -16.39 0.49 8.02
C ASP A 123 -15.71 1.55 8.90
N ALA A 124 -15.67 1.35 10.22
CA ALA A 124 -14.96 2.25 11.13
C ALA A 124 -13.44 2.34 10.85
N HIS A 125 -12.79 1.22 10.52
CA HIS A 125 -11.37 1.25 10.13
C HIS A 125 -11.16 1.86 8.74
N LEU A 126 -12.10 1.68 7.81
CA LEU A 126 -12.07 2.34 6.50
C LEU A 126 -12.24 3.85 6.64
N ASP A 127 -13.09 4.34 7.54
CA ASP A 127 -13.19 5.78 7.85
C ASP A 127 -11.85 6.36 8.33
N LEU A 128 -11.23 5.69 9.30
CA LEU A 128 -9.93 6.10 9.84
C LEU A 128 -8.84 6.03 8.76
N PHE A 129 -8.85 4.98 7.93
CA PHE A 129 -7.91 4.81 6.83
C PHE A 129 -8.03 5.94 5.82
N THR A 130 -9.24 6.22 5.31
CA THR A 130 -9.52 7.29 4.36
C THR A 130 -9.04 8.64 4.91
N LYS A 131 -9.33 8.96 6.18
CA LYS A 131 -8.85 10.21 6.79
C LYS A 131 -7.32 10.32 6.77
N ARG A 132 -6.60 9.23 7.10
CA ARG A 132 -5.13 9.24 7.07
C ARG A 132 -4.55 9.29 5.66
N VAL A 133 -5.23 8.74 4.66
CA VAL A 133 -4.84 8.88 3.25
C VAL A 133 -4.98 10.34 2.79
N GLN A 134 -6.06 11.02 3.18
CA GLN A 134 -6.26 12.45 2.91
C GLN A 134 -5.16 13.30 3.55
N GLU A 135 -4.88 13.08 4.85
CA GLU A 135 -3.79 13.76 5.56
C GLU A 135 -2.42 13.51 4.87
N LEU A 136 -2.14 12.27 4.43
CA LEU A 136 -0.93 11.98 3.67
C LEU A 136 -0.88 12.78 2.37
N ARG A 137 -1.97 12.82 1.61
CA ARG A 137 -2.05 13.57 0.35
C ARG A 137 -1.74 15.05 0.57
N GLU A 138 -2.34 15.67 1.58
CA GLU A 138 -2.11 17.09 1.92
C GLU A 138 -0.63 17.37 2.24
N ILE A 139 0.01 16.49 3.02
CA ILE A 139 1.44 16.61 3.34
C ILE A 139 2.31 16.47 2.08
N ILE A 140 1.99 15.51 1.21
CA ILE A 140 2.75 15.30 -0.03
C ILE A 140 2.53 16.45 -1.03
N GLN A 141 1.34 17.04 -1.10
CA GLN A 141 1.10 18.26 -1.87
C GLN A 141 1.93 19.42 -1.37
N THR A 142 2.09 19.54 -0.04
CA THR A 142 2.97 20.55 0.57
C THR A 142 4.45 20.28 0.25
N LEU A 143 4.87 19.02 0.18
CA LEU A 143 6.24 18.62 -0.16
C LEU A 143 6.58 18.80 -1.65
N LYS A 144 5.56 18.79 -2.51
CA LYS A 144 5.70 19.00 -3.96
C LYS A 144 6.01 20.47 -4.30
N GLY A 145 5.45 21.41 -3.52
CA GLY A 145 5.75 22.85 -3.62
C GLY A 145 7.13 23.19 -3.07
#